data_AF-A0A1W1EL25-F1
#
_entry.id   AF-A0A1W1EL25-F1
#
_cell.length_a   1.000
_cell.length_b   1.000
_cell.length_c   1.000
_cell.angle_alpha   90.00
_cell.angle_beta   90.00
_cell.angle_gamma   90.00
#
_symmetry.space_group_name_H-M   'P 1'
#
loop_
_entity.id
_entity.type
_entity.pdbx_description
1 polymer ?
#
loop_
_entity_poly.entity_id
_entity_poly.type
_entity_poly.pdbx_seq_one_letter_code
_entity_poly.pdbx_strand_id
1 'polypeptide(L)'
;MIKDLVVYPDKRIGIVSSDVRAFDEELFELLEDMKDTMNEHKVDGLSAIQIAVPASVIIIRKNDGEYLEIINPRIINHSGKITTAETTLYLPNIIKDISRYESFTMVYQDRYGNDKSMFVDGDLSPLIQRKIDYIYGSSFIHKFNPEGRKDIENELAGKGSKGSFESYDNLSRGEYFTSMASKLLFFEFLTLFAPIFNPSIDTLNNFYMYDKIASILSILLVIIYFAYSKYEAMSKISCTGCQIVSFASRSIKYILITIILFVASYYIVNPN
;
A
#
# COMPACT_ATOMS: atom_id res chain seq x y z
N MET A 1 -21.62 20.21 -1.88
CA MET A 1 -20.56 21.23 -1.77
C MET A 1 -19.33 20.79 -2.54
N ILE A 2 -18.71 21.68 -3.31
CA ILE A 2 -17.47 21.39 -4.06
C ILE A 2 -16.32 21.13 -3.08
N LYS A 3 -15.55 20.07 -3.31
CA LYS A 3 -14.39 19.66 -2.48
C LYS A 3 -13.08 19.84 -3.24
N ASP A 4 -12.01 20.05 -2.50
CA ASP A 4 -10.66 20.12 -3.05
C ASP A 4 -10.20 18.75 -3.55
N LEU A 5 -9.62 18.72 -4.75
CA LEU A 5 -9.03 17.52 -5.32
C LEU A 5 -7.64 17.25 -4.73
N VAL A 6 -7.39 15.97 -4.48
CA VAL A 6 -6.07 15.44 -4.16
C VAL A 6 -5.24 15.43 -5.44
N VAL A 7 -4.13 16.18 -5.44
CA VAL A 7 -3.19 16.30 -6.56
C VAL A 7 -1.79 15.89 -6.09
N TYR A 8 -1.00 15.31 -6.99
CA TYR A 8 0.39 14.96 -6.72
C TYR A 8 1.17 16.18 -6.18
N PRO A 9 1.97 16.03 -5.10
CA PRO A 9 2.46 14.79 -4.50
C PRO A 9 1.69 14.31 -3.25
N ASP A 10 0.41 14.63 -3.13
CA ASP A 10 -0.37 14.27 -1.95
C ASP A 10 -0.51 12.74 -1.77
N LYS A 11 0.07 12.24 -0.68
CA LYS A 11 0.15 10.81 -0.36
C LYS A 11 -1.21 10.19 0.02
N ARG A 12 -2.22 11.00 0.36
CA ARG A 12 -3.55 10.50 0.76
C ARG A 12 -4.19 9.66 -0.33
N ILE A 13 -3.87 9.90 -1.60
CA ILE A 13 -4.40 9.11 -2.73
C ILE A 13 -4.05 7.62 -2.64
N GLY A 14 -2.97 7.27 -1.93
CA GLY A 14 -2.51 5.89 -1.75
C GLY A 14 -3.22 5.15 -0.62
N ILE A 15 -4.07 5.81 0.17
CA ILE A 15 -4.79 5.14 1.26
C ILE A 15 -5.83 4.19 0.66
N VAL A 16 -5.78 2.92 1.05
CA VAL A 16 -6.81 1.94 0.69
C VAL A 16 -8.12 2.35 1.34
N SER A 17 -9.15 2.52 0.51
CA SER A 17 -10.47 2.96 0.93
C SER A 17 -11.22 1.82 1.63
N SER A 18 -11.91 2.16 2.72
CA SER A 18 -12.71 1.21 3.50
C SER A 18 -14.07 0.98 2.86
N ASP A 19 -14.58 -0.25 2.99
CA ASP A 19 -15.95 -0.55 2.57
C ASP A 19 -16.96 0.27 3.38
N VAL A 20 -17.94 0.83 2.69
CA VAL A 20 -19.08 1.51 3.30
C VAL A 20 -19.98 0.48 3.98
N ARG A 21 -20.32 0.72 5.25
CA ARG A 21 -21.17 -0.17 6.05
C ARG A 21 -22.49 0.48 6.48
N ALA A 22 -22.50 1.80 6.59
CA ALA A 22 -23.69 2.59 6.87
C ALA A 22 -24.13 3.30 5.59
N PHE A 23 -25.41 3.15 5.24
CA PHE A 23 -26.04 3.76 4.07
C PHE A 23 -27.05 4.79 4.55
N ASP A 24 -26.52 5.88 5.08
CA ASP A 24 -27.26 6.92 5.79
C ASP A 24 -27.01 8.31 5.17
N GLU A 25 -27.41 9.35 5.89
CA GLU A 25 -27.32 10.73 5.44
C GLU A 25 -25.87 11.17 5.16
N GLU A 26 -24.88 10.69 5.92
CA GLU A 26 -23.47 11.03 5.70
C GLU A 26 -22.98 10.50 4.34
N LEU A 27 -23.37 9.27 3.97
CA LEU A 27 -23.09 8.74 2.64
C LEU A 27 -23.78 9.57 1.56
N PHE A 28 -25.02 10.01 1.78
CA PHE A 28 -25.77 10.78 0.79
C PHE A 28 -25.15 12.15 0.57
N GLU A 29 -24.73 12.82 1.64
CA GLU A 29 -23.98 14.07 1.55
C GLU A 29 -22.66 13.89 0.78
N LEU A 30 -21.91 12.82 1.06
CA LEU A 30 -20.70 12.49 0.32
C LEU A 30 -20.97 12.32 -1.18
N LEU A 31 -22.05 11.61 -1.55
CA LEU A 31 -22.42 11.41 -2.94
C LEU A 31 -22.73 12.74 -3.64
N GLU A 32 -23.46 13.64 -2.99
CA GLU A 32 -23.75 14.97 -3.56
C GLU A 32 -22.50 15.85 -3.64
N ASP A 33 -21.64 15.85 -2.63
CA ASP A 33 -20.35 16.53 -2.64
C ASP A 33 -19.45 16.07 -3.80
N MET A 34 -19.43 14.75 -4.05
CA MET A 34 -18.72 14.17 -5.18
C MET A 34 -19.31 14.60 -6.54
N LYS A 35 -20.64 14.63 -6.68
CA LYS A 35 -21.31 15.10 -7.91
C LYS A 35 -21.02 16.56 -8.19
N ASP A 36 -21.13 17.42 -7.17
CA ASP A 36 -20.81 18.85 -7.27
C ASP A 36 -19.37 19.05 -7.73
N THR A 37 -18.44 18.32 -7.12
CA THR A 37 -17.01 18.36 -7.49
C THR A 37 -16.78 17.86 -8.92
N MET A 38 -17.47 16.80 -9.35
CA MET A 38 -17.42 16.30 -10.73
C MET A 38 -17.92 17.32 -11.75
N ASN A 39 -18.96 18.09 -11.40
CA ASN A 39 -19.51 19.14 -12.25
C ASN A 39 -18.54 20.30 -12.43
N GLU A 40 -17.99 20.80 -11.32
CA GLU A 40 -17.03 21.91 -11.32
C GLU A 40 -15.80 21.59 -12.19
N HIS A 41 -15.24 20.39 -12.01
CA HIS A 41 -14.04 19.96 -12.73
C HIS A 41 -14.30 19.31 -14.08
N LYS A 42 -15.57 19.20 -14.51
CA LYS A 42 -16.00 18.64 -15.80
C LYS A 42 -15.38 17.27 -16.08
N VAL A 43 -15.51 16.35 -15.13
CA VAL A 43 -14.99 14.98 -15.26
C VAL A 43 -16.09 13.94 -15.32
N ASP A 44 -15.79 12.83 -16.00
CA ASP A 44 -16.72 11.72 -16.21
C ASP A 44 -16.71 10.68 -15.09
N GLY A 45 -15.77 10.77 -14.15
CA GLY A 45 -15.79 9.92 -12.97
C GLY A 45 -14.88 10.40 -11.85
N LEU A 46 -15.27 10.12 -10.61
CA LEU A 46 -14.55 10.49 -9.39
C LEU A 46 -14.66 9.37 -8.36
N SER A 47 -13.54 9.03 -7.73
CA SER A 47 -13.51 8.16 -6.54
C SER A 47 -13.43 9.04 -5.29
N ALA A 48 -14.07 8.65 -4.18
CA ALA A 48 -14.10 9.47 -2.96
C ALA A 48 -12.70 9.81 -2.42
N ILE A 49 -11.72 8.91 -2.59
CA ILE A 49 -10.34 9.19 -2.16
C ILE A 49 -9.70 10.36 -2.93
N GLN A 50 -10.18 10.69 -4.13
CA GLN A 50 -9.72 11.85 -4.89
C GLN A 50 -10.14 13.19 -4.27
N ILE A 51 -11.07 13.19 -3.32
CA ILE A 51 -11.42 14.33 -2.45
C ILE A 51 -10.99 14.07 -1.00
N ALA A 52 -9.99 13.21 -0.81
CA ALA A 52 -9.41 12.82 0.48
C ALA A 52 -10.36 12.07 1.44
N VAL A 53 -11.41 11.43 0.93
CA VAL A 53 -12.32 10.59 1.73
C VAL A 53 -12.03 9.11 1.45
N PRO A 54 -11.45 8.34 2.38
CA PRO A 54 -11.06 6.94 2.17
C PRO A 54 -12.25 5.97 2.26
N ALA A 55 -13.29 6.23 1.47
CA ALA A 55 -14.49 5.40 1.34
C ALA A 55 -14.55 4.74 -0.04
N SER A 56 -15.01 3.50 -0.10
CA SER A 56 -15.14 2.70 -1.31
C SER A 56 -16.35 3.14 -2.15
N VAL A 57 -16.29 4.37 -2.66
CA VAL A 57 -17.37 5.03 -3.40
C VAL A 57 -16.82 5.63 -4.70
N ILE A 58 -17.48 5.34 -5.81
CA ILE A 58 -17.20 5.89 -7.13
C ILE A 58 -18.49 6.47 -7.69
N ILE A 59 -18.37 7.63 -8.35
CA ILE A 59 -19.44 8.17 -9.18
C ILE A 59 -18.93 8.26 -10.61
N ILE A 60 -19.75 7.82 -11.56
CA ILE A 60 -19.52 7.92 -13.00
C ILE A 60 -20.65 8.72 -13.63
N ARG A 61 -20.32 9.64 -14.53
CA ARG A 61 -21.30 10.35 -15.37
C ARG A 61 -21.66 9.46 -16.55
N LYS A 62 -22.95 9.19 -16.73
CA LYS A 62 -23.47 8.49 -17.90
C LYS A 62 -23.74 9.48 -19.04
N ASN A 63 -23.90 8.95 -20.25
CA ASN A 63 -24.13 9.74 -21.47
C ASN A 63 -25.46 10.52 -21.45
N ASP A 64 -26.44 10.10 -20.66
CA ASP A 64 -27.73 10.76 -20.45
C ASP A 64 -27.66 11.93 -19.44
N GLY A 65 -26.49 12.16 -18.84
CA GLY A 65 -26.28 13.15 -17.79
C GLY A 65 -26.61 12.67 -16.38
N GLU A 66 -27.12 11.44 -16.23
CA GLU A 66 -27.33 10.82 -14.92
C GLU A 66 -26.00 10.34 -14.30
N TYR A 67 -26.03 10.10 -12.99
CA TYR A 67 -24.90 9.55 -12.26
C TYR A 67 -25.12 8.07 -11.96
N LEU A 68 -24.08 7.28 -12.21
CA LEU A 68 -23.96 5.93 -11.70
C LEU A 68 -23.17 6.00 -10.39
N GLU A 69 -23.86 5.77 -9.27
CA GLU A 69 -23.27 5.66 -7.94
C GLU A 69 -22.89 4.20 -7.69
N ILE A 70 -21.59 3.96 -7.45
CA ILE A 70 -21.03 2.62 -7.32
C ILE A 70 -20.35 2.52 -5.95
N ILE A 71 -20.96 1.79 -5.03
CA ILE A 71 -20.45 1.61 -3.66
C ILE A 71 -19.93 0.19 -3.50
N ASN A 72 -18.80 0.03 -2.80
CA ASN A 72 -18.14 -1.26 -2.54
C ASN A 72 -17.94 -2.14 -3.79
N PRO A 73 -17.46 -1.62 -4.94
CA PRO A 73 -17.37 -2.41 -6.16
C PRO A 73 -16.35 -3.55 -6.07
N ARG A 74 -16.67 -4.66 -6.72
CA ARG A 74 -15.78 -5.82 -6.92
C ARG A 74 -15.93 -6.36 -8.34
N ILE A 75 -14.82 -6.48 -9.06
CA ILE A 75 -14.79 -7.16 -10.37
C ILE A 75 -14.81 -8.67 -10.12
N ILE A 76 -15.77 -9.37 -10.72
CA ILE A 76 -15.97 -10.82 -10.54
C ILE A 76 -15.53 -11.64 -11.75
N ASN A 77 -15.54 -11.04 -12.94
CA ASN A 77 -15.07 -11.67 -14.17
C ASN A 77 -14.58 -10.60 -15.14
N HIS A 78 -13.63 -10.93 -16.02
CA HIS A 78 -13.11 -10.00 -17.01
C HIS A 78 -12.72 -10.73 -18.30
N SER A 79 -12.79 -10.04 -19.43
CA SER A 79 -12.43 -10.57 -20.74
C SER A 79 -11.76 -9.51 -21.61
N GLY A 80 -10.94 -9.99 -22.54
CA GLY A 80 -10.22 -9.16 -23.49
C GLY A 80 -9.16 -8.26 -22.83
N LYS A 81 -8.42 -7.57 -23.69
CA LYS A 81 -7.36 -6.64 -23.29
C LYS A 81 -7.32 -5.49 -24.27
N ILE A 82 -7.41 -4.28 -23.75
CA ILE A 82 -7.31 -3.06 -24.53
C ILE A 82 -6.18 -2.19 -23.98
N THR A 83 -5.56 -1.39 -24.83
CA THR A 83 -4.62 -0.34 -24.45
C THR A 83 -5.31 0.99 -24.66
N THR A 84 -5.32 1.84 -23.65
CA THR A 84 -5.98 3.15 -23.67
C THR A 84 -5.02 4.21 -23.15
N ALA A 85 -5.04 5.39 -23.78
CA ALA A 85 -4.30 6.55 -23.29
C ALA A 85 -5.06 7.16 -22.11
N GLU A 86 -4.50 7.06 -20.91
CA GLU A 86 -5.15 7.53 -19.69
C GLU A 86 -4.56 8.85 -19.19
N THR A 87 -5.46 9.68 -18.65
CA THR A 87 -5.14 10.88 -17.88
C THR A 87 -5.85 10.84 -16.52
N THR A 88 -5.33 11.60 -15.56
CA THR A 88 -5.96 11.73 -14.24
C THR A 88 -5.75 13.11 -13.63
N LEU A 89 -6.74 13.55 -12.86
CA LEU A 89 -6.69 14.78 -12.06
C LEU A 89 -5.54 14.77 -11.05
N TYR A 90 -5.15 13.58 -10.55
CA TYR A 90 -4.04 13.46 -9.61
C TYR A 90 -2.68 13.81 -10.23
N LEU A 91 -2.50 13.57 -11.53
CA LEU A 91 -1.25 13.76 -12.28
C LEU A 91 -1.54 14.68 -13.48
N PRO A 92 -1.68 15.98 -13.24
CA PRO A 92 -2.07 16.90 -14.29
C PRO A 92 -1.05 16.85 -15.43
N ASN A 93 -1.56 16.86 -16.66
CA ASN A 93 -0.77 16.88 -17.89
C ASN A 93 0.14 15.67 -18.12
N ILE A 94 -0.13 14.53 -17.47
CA ILE A 94 0.52 13.25 -17.77
C ILE A 94 -0.45 12.37 -18.55
N ILE A 95 0.00 11.89 -19.70
CA ILE A 95 -0.73 10.94 -20.55
C ILE A 95 0.14 9.71 -20.71
N LYS A 96 -0.39 8.53 -20.41
CA LYS A 96 0.31 7.26 -20.59
C LYS A 96 -0.62 6.18 -21.12
N ASP A 97 -0.07 5.27 -21.90
CA ASP A 97 -0.78 4.11 -22.41
C ASP A 97 -0.86 3.02 -21.35
N ILE A 98 -2.08 2.67 -20.97
CA ILE A 98 -2.37 1.70 -19.91
C ILE A 98 -3.15 0.54 -20.48
N SER A 99 -2.75 -0.66 -20.09
CA SER A 99 -3.54 -1.84 -20.39
C SER A 99 -4.67 -2.05 -19.38
N ARG A 100 -5.87 -2.29 -19.92
CA ARG A 100 -7.13 -2.50 -19.21
C ARG A 100 -7.82 -3.76 -19.76
N TYR A 101 -8.74 -4.32 -18.97
CA TYR A 101 -9.68 -5.30 -19.50
C TYR A 101 -10.59 -4.61 -20.51
N GLU A 102 -10.89 -5.28 -21.62
CA GLU A 102 -11.82 -4.76 -22.61
C GLU A 102 -13.24 -4.73 -22.06
N SER A 103 -13.64 -5.80 -21.38
CA SER A 103 -14.92 -5.90 -20.69
C SER A 103 -14.78 -6.63 -19.35
N PHE A 104 -15.69 -6.39 -18.43
CA PHE A 104 -15.76 -7.09 -17.15
C PHE A 104 -17.16 -7.09 -16.56
N THR A 105 -17.41 -8.03 -15.64
CA THR A 105 -18.60 -8.03 -14.79
C THR A 105 -18.19 -7.61 -13.40
N MET A 106 -18.96 -6.72 -12.78
CA MET A 106 -18.77 -6.31 -11.40
C MET A 106 -20.05 -6.43 -10.58
N VAL A 107 -19.86 -6.64 -9.28
CA VAL A 107 -20.89 -6.46 -8.26
C VAL A 107 -20.58 -5.22 -7.46
N TYR A 108 -21.62 -4.50 -7.04
CA TYR A 108 -21.53 -3.27 -6.26
C TYR A 108 -22.85 -3.06 -5.51
N GLN A 109 -22.90 -2.02 -4.68
CA GLN A 109 -24.10 -1.63 -3.95
C GLN A 109 -24.57 -0.26 -4.43
N ASP A 110 -25.88 -0.07 -4.51
CA ASP A 110 -26.46 1.26 -4.72
C ASP A 110 -26.46 2.10 -3.44
N ARG A 111 -26.88 3.36 -3.53
CA ARG A 111 -26.93 4.26 -2.36
C ARG A 111 -27.77 3.73 -1.19
N TYR A 112 -28.71 2.83 -1.43
CA TYR A 112 -29.53 2.24 -0.36
C TYR A 112 -28.97 0.90 0.14
N GLY A 113 -27.78 0.51 -0.32
CA GLY A 113 -27.12 -0.73 0.07
C GLY A 113 -27.67 -1.97 -0.66
N ASN A 114 -28.48 -1.82 -1.70
CA ASN A 114 -28.94 -2.99 -2.46
C ASN A 114 -27.85 -3.46 -3.40
N ASP A 115 -27.61 -4.77 -3.40
CA ASP A 115 -26.65 -5.39 -4.30
C ASP A 115 -27.11 -5.27 -5.76
N LYS A 116 -26.17 -4.87 -6.62
CA LYS A 116 -26.32 -4.74 -8.07
C LYS A 116 -25.20 -5.51 -8.75
N SER A 117 -25.50 -5.99 -9.96
CA SER A 117 -24.53 -6.56 -10.87
C SER A 117 -24.61 -5.84 -12.21
N MET A 118 -23.46 -5.60 -12.83
CA MET A 118 -23.36 -4.90 -14.10
C MET A 118 -22.25 -5.52 -14.96
N PHE A 119 -22.56 -5.74 -16.22
CA PHE A 119 -21.56 -5.96 -17.27
C PHE A 119 -21.12 -4.60 -17.82
N VAL A 120 -19.82 -4.39 -17.94
CA VAL A 120 -19.20 -3.16 -18.40
C VAL A 120 -18.28 -3.47 -19.56
N ASP A 121 -18.43 -2.72 -20.65
CA ASP A 121 -17.60 -2.78 -21.84
C ASP A 121 -17.36 -1.35 -22.40
N GLY A 122 -16.72 -1.27 -23.58
CA GLY A 122 -16.47 -0.02 -24.28
C GLY A 122 -15.67 0.99 -23.45
N ASP A 123 -15.99 2.28 -23.60
CA ASP A 123 -15.27 3.38 -22.97
C ASP A 123 -15.46 3.44 -21.44
N LEU A 124 -16.55 2.87 -20.92
CA LEU A 124 -16.80 2.79 -19.48
C LEU A 124 -15.85 1.80 -18.79
N SER A 125 -15.41 0.77 -19.51
CA SER A 125 -14.54 -0.27 -18.97
C SER A 125 -13.22 0.28 -18.41
N PRO A 126 -12.37 0.98 -19.19
CA PRO A 126 -11.14 1.55 -18.66
C PRO A 126 -11.40 2.65 -17.62
N LEU A 127 -12.48 3.43 -17.76
CA LEU A 127 -12.84 4.49 -16.82
C LEU A 127 -13.13 3.93 -15.42
N ILE A 128 -14.02 2.94 -15.31
CA ILE A 128 -14.40 2.34 -14.03
C ILE A 128 -13.19 1.62 -13.41
N GLN A 129 -12.42 0.86 -14.19
CA GLN A 129 -11.20 0.21 -13.70
C GLN A 129 -10.21 1.23 -13.11
N ARG A 130 -10.03 2.39 -13.74
CA ARG A 130 -9.17 3.46 -13.21
C ARG A 130 -9.68 4.02 -11.88
N LYS A 131 -11.01 4.13 -11.73
CA LYS A 131 -11.63 4.59 -10.48
C LYS A 131 -11.52 3.55 -9.37
N ILE A 132 -11.62 2.27 -9.72
CA ILE A 132 -11.40 1.15 -8.81
C ILE A 132 -9.93 1.09 -8.34
N ASP A 133 -8.95 1.35 -9.21
CA ASP A 133 -7.53 1.41 -8.79
C ASP A 133 -7.33 2.37 -7.60
N TYR A 134 -7.98 3.54 -7.63
CA TYR A 134 -7.93 4.53 -6.55
C TYR A 134 -8.50 4.00 -5.23
N ILE A 135 -9.62 3.26 -5.26
CA ILE A 135 -10.19 2.63 -4.05
C ILE A 135 -9.14 1.72 -3.40
N TYR A 136 -8.35 1.00 -4.19
CA TYR A 136 -7.32 0.10 -3.69
C TYR A 136 -5.98 0.79 -3.39
N GLY A 137 -5.96 2.11 -3.23
CA GLY A 137 -4.74 2.87 -2.88
C GLY A 137 -3.70 2.89 -4.01
N SER A 138 -4.16 2.70 -5.25
CA SER A 138 -3.34 2.61 -6.44
C SER A 138 -3.74 3.67 -7.47
N SER A 139 -2.88 3.87 -8.44
CA SER A 139 -3.12 4.70 -9.62
C SER A 139 -2.44 4.01 -10.80
N PHE A 140 -2.70 4.48 -12.02
CA PHE A 140 -2.07 3.84 -13.19
C PHE A 140 -0.54 3.84 -13.12
N ILE A 141 0.10 4.74 -12.36
CA ILE A 141 1.55 4.78 -12.16
C ILE A 141 2.08 3.46 -11.62
N HIS A 142 1.31 2.83 -10.73
CA HIS A 142 1.73 1.58 -10.08
C HIS A 142 1.79 0.42 -11.07
N LYS A 143 1.20 0.56 -12.27
CA LYS A 143 1.33 -0.41 -13.37
C LYS A 143 2.67 -0.33 -14.11
N PHE A 144 3.45 0.74 -13.93
CA PHE A 144 4.79 0.86 -14.50
C PHE A 144 5.85 0.24 -13.59
N ASN A 145 6.96 -0.18 -14.19
CA ASN A 145 8.16 -0.60 -13.48
C ASN A 145 8.85 0.62 -12.81
N PRO A 146 9.83 0.41 -11.90
CA PRO A 146 10.48 1.51 -11.19
C PRO A 146 11.10 2.58 -12.11
N GLU A 147 11.70 2.17 -13.24
CA GLU A 147 12.26 3.09 -14.24
C GLU A 147 11.18 3.98 -14.86
N GLY A 148 10.07 3.40 -15.34
CA GLY A 148 8.97 4.16 -15.92
C GLY A 148 8.28 5.09 -14.91
N ARG A 149 8.26 4.73 -13.62
CA ARG A 149 7.79 5.64 -12.56
C ARG A 149 8.71 6.83 -12.41
N LYS A 150 10.03 6.60 -12.37
CA LYS A 150 11.05 7.65 -12.29
C LYS A 150 10.99 8.60 -13.49
N ASP A 151 10.71 8.08 -14.68
CA ASP A 151 10.50 8.90 -15.88
C ASP A 151 9.30 9.85 -15.73
N ILE A 152 8.19 9.36 -15.16
CA ILE A 152 7.03 10.19 -14.86
C ILE A 152 7.36 11.23 -13.77
N GLU A 153 8.11 10.85 -12.73
CA GLU A 153 8.56 11.80 -11.69
C GLU A 153 9.40 12.91 -12.29
N ASN A 154 10.33 12.58 -13.21
CA ASN A 154 11.14 13.56 -13.92
C ASN A 154 10.29 14.49 -14.78
N GLU A 155 9.28 13.94 -15.48
CA GLU A 155 8.33 14.72 -16.29
C GLU A 155 7.52 15.70 -15.42
N LEU A 156 7.07 15.26 -14.24
CA LEU A 156 6.36 16.10 -13.27
C LEU A 156 7.27 17.15 -12.62
N ALA A 157 8.51 16.78 -12.31
CA ALA A 157 9.51 17.69 -11.77
C ALA A 157 9.85 18.80 -12.76
N GLY A 158 9.92 18.49 -14.06
CA GLY A 158 10.06 19.48 -15.13
C GLY A 158 8.88 20.46 -15.23
N LYS A 159 7.70 20.05 -14.76
CA LYS A 159 6.48 20.87 -14.69
C LYS A 159 6.27 21.55 -13.32
N GLY A 160 7.29 21.52 -12.43
CA GLY A 160 7.26 22.19 -11.13
C GLY A 160 6.65 21.39 -9.98
N SER A 161 6.20 20.15 -10.22
CA SER A 161 5.66 19.26 -9.18
C SER A 161 6.76 18.33 -8.65
N LYS A 162 7.28 18.62 -7.45
CA LYS A 162 8.32 17.81 -6.81
C LYS A 162 7.71 16.84 -5.80
N GLY A 163 8.02 15.56 -5.95
CA GLY A 163 7.60 14.49 -5.05
C GLY A 163 8.24 13.18 -5.47
N SER A 164 7.84 12.08 -4.84
CA SER A 164 8.17 10.74 -5.33
C SER A 164 6.98 9.80 -5.15
N PHE A 165 6.73 8.95 -6.15
CA PHE A 165 5.79 7.83 -6.10
C PHE A 165 6.27 6.72 -5.18
N GLU A 166 7.60 6.57 -5.03
CA GLU A 166 8.18 5.65 -4.04
C GLU A 166 8.01 6.16 -2.61
N SER A 167 7.38 7.33 -2.40
CA SER A 167 7.10 7.87 -1.06
C SER A 167 5.90 7.23 -0.36
N TYR A 168 5.57 5.97 -0.67
CA TYR A 168 5.36 5.06 0.44
C TYR A 168 6.66 5.05 1.23
N ASP A 169 6.71 5.87 2.28
CA ASP A 169 7.59 5.60 3.41
C ASP A 169 7.16 4.25 4.01
N ASN A 170 7.47 3.16 3.29
CA ASN A 170 7.51 1.82 3.82
C ASN A 170 8.60 1.74 4.88
N LEU A 171 9.52 2.70 4.91
CA LEU A 171 10.30 3.03 6.09
C LEU A 171 9.39 3.66 7.16
N SER A 172 8.45 2.88 7.69
CA SER A 172 8.02 3.06 9.07
C SER A 172 9.31 3.29 9.88
N ARG A 173 9.33 4.25 10.81
CA ARG A 173 10.51 4.37 11.69
C ARG A 173 10.79 3.05 12.42
N GLY A 174 9.80 2.16 12.48
CA GLY A 174 9.94 0.77 12.90
C GLY A 174 10.97 -0.05 12.10
N GLU A 175 11.13 0.19 10.80
CA GLU A 175 12.07 -0.57 9.96
C GLU A 175 13.53 -0.37 10.39
N TYR A 176 13.85 0.74 11.04
CA TYR A 176 15.16 0.95 11.68
C TYR A 176 15.49 -0.18 12.67
N PHE A 177 14.51 -0.60 13.48
CA PHE A 177 14.71 -1.68 14.44
C PHE A 177 14.94 -3.02 13.75
N THR A 178 14.18 -3.34 12.68
CA THR A 178 14.41 -4.58 11.92
C THR A 178 15.74 -4.57 11.16
N SER A 179 16.17 -3.41 10.66
CA SER A 179 17.47 -3.24 10.02
C SER A 179 18.62 -3.46 11.02
N MET A 180 18.51 -2.90 12.22
CA MET A 180 19.50 -3.08 13.27
C MET A 180 19.54 -4.54 13.76
N ALA A 181 18.39 -5.17 13.98
CA ALA A 181 18.31 -6.59 14.33
C ALA A 181 18.94 -7.47 13.23
N SER A 182 18.67 -7.18 11.95
CA SER A 182 19.27 -7.92 10.84
C SER A 182 20.79 -7.84 10.81
N LYS A 183 21.38 -6.71 11.19
CA LYS A 183 22.85 -6.56 11.24
C LYS A 183 23.45 -7.38 12.39
N LEU A 184 22.81 -7.38 13.56
CA LEU A 184 23.23 -8.21 14.70
C LEU A 184 23.21 -9.69 14.35
N LEU A 185 22.09 -10.16 13.79
CA LEU A 185 21.94 -11.56 13.36
C LEU A 185 22.90 -11.94 12.23
N PHE A 186 23.28 -11.00 11.37
CA PHE A 186 24.30 -11.25 10.34
C PHE A 186 25.69 -11.49 10.95
N PHE A 187 26.08 -10.72 11.96
CA PHE A 187 27.35 -10.96 12.66
C PHE A 187 27.31 -12.25 13.48
N GLU A 188 26.20 -12.57 14.14
CA GLU A 188 25.98 -13.87 14.81
C GLU A 188 26.04 -15.05 13.82
N PHE A 189 25.56 -14.86 12.59
CA PHE A 189 25.75 -15.86 11.54
C PHE A 189 27.22 -16.04 11.16
N LEU A 190 28.02 -14.97 11.13
CA LEU A 190 29.45 -15.06 10.82
C LEU A 190 30.25 -15.77 11.93
N THR A 191 29.88 -15.60 13.20
CA THR A 191 30.57 -16.27 14.31
C THR A 191 30.44 -17.79 14.25
N LEU A 192 29.39 -18.34 13.63
CA LEU A 192 29.24 -19.78 13.39
C LEU A 192 30.37 -20.40 12.57
N PHE A 193 31.06 -19.60 11.75
CA PHE A 193 32.21 -20.05 10.96
C PHE A 193 33.54 -19.90 11.71
N ALA A 194 33.55 -19.25 12.88
CA ALA A 194 34.77 -19.02 13.65
C ALA A 194 35.52 -20.32 14.01
N PRO A 195 34.87 -21.44 14.39
CA PRO A 195 35.58 -22.68 14.73
C PRO A 195 36.42 -23.27 13.58
N ILE A 196 36.10 -22.96 12.31
CA ILE A 196 36.86 -23.41 11.13
C ILE A 196 38.32 -22.92 11.18
N PHE A 197 38.56 -21.78 11.82
CA PHE A 197 39.87 -21.15 11.91
C PHE A 197 40.66 -21.55 13.16
N ASN A 198 40.17 -22.53 13.93
CA ASN A 198 40.77 -23.01 15.18
C ASN A 198 41.20 -21.89 16.16
N PRO A 199 40.31 -20.94 16.51
CA PRO A 199 40.62 -19.82 17.38
C PRO A 199 40.88 -20.26 18.83
N SER A 200 41.50 -19.38 19.63
CA SER A 200 41.72 -19.65 21.06
C SER A 200 40.39 -19.78 21.82
N ILE A 201 40.41 -20.51 22.94
CA ILE A 201 39.22 -20.70 23.82
C ILE A 201 38.68 -19.34 24.30
N ASP A 202 39.56 -18.39 24.62
CA ASP A 202 39.17 -17.03 25.02
C ASP A 202 38.45 -16.28 23.90
N THR A 203 38.88 -16.48 22.65
CA THR A 203 38.23 -15.91 21.46
C THR A 203 36.84 -16.53 21.24
N LEU A 204 36.69 -17.85 21.39
CA LEU A 204 35.39 -18.52 21.31
C LEU A 204 34.43 -18.06 22.40
N ASN A 205 34.94 -17.89 23.63
CA ASN A 205 34.15 -17.31 24.73
C ASN A 205 33.65 -15.91 24.39
N ASN A 206 34.50 -15.05 23.79
CA ASN A 206 34.09 -13.71 23.38
C ASN A 206 33.04 -13.72 22.26
N PHE A 207 33.18 -14.61 21.26
CA PHE A 207 32.17 -14.78 20.21
C PHE A 207 30.85 -15.30 20.77
N TYR A 208 30.88 -16.31 21.63
CA TYR A 208 29.67 -16.85 22.26
C TYR A 208 28.98 -15.82 23.18
N MET A 209 29.76 -14.98 23.88
CA MET A 209 29.23 -13.87 24.66
C MET A 209 28.60 -12.79 23.79
N TYR A 210 29.22 -12.47 22.65
CA TYR A 210 28.61 -11.58 21.65
C TYR A 210 27.28 -12.14 21.15
N ASP A 211 27.24 -13.42 20.76
CA ASP A 211 26.04 -14.07 20.23
C ASP A 211 24.89 -14.00 21.24
N LYS A 212 25.11 -14.32 22.52
CA LYS A 212 24.10 -14.18 23.58
C LYS A 212 23.51 -12.76 23.64
N ILE A 213 24.37 -11.75 23.64
CA ILE A 213 23.94 -10.35 23.74
C ILE A 213 23.18 -9.93 22.47
N ALA A 214 23.69 -10.34 21.30
CA ALA A 214 23.09 -10.06 20.00
C ALA A 214 21.68 -10.68 19.89
N SER A 215 21.48 -11.92 20.33
CA SER A 215 20.16 -12.57 20.29
C SER A 215 19.16 -11.88 21.22
N ILE A 216 19.55 -11.53 22.45
CA ILE A 216 18.68 -10.81 23.40
C ILE A 216 18.28 -9.43 22.85
N LEU A 217 19.27 -8.68 22.34
CA LEU A 217 19.04 -7.36 21.77
C LEU A 217 18.17 -7.41 20.51
N SER A 218 18.35 -8.44 19.66
CA SER A 218 17.54 -8.66 18.47
C SER A 218 16.07 -8.91 18.82
N ILE A 219 15.79 -9.73 19.84
CA ILE A 219 14.42 -9.96 20.33
C ILE A 219 13.80 -8.65 20.83
N LEU A 220 14.54 -7.87 21.62
CA LEU A 220 14.07 -6.57 22.11
C LEU A 220 13.74 -5.60 20.96
N LEU A 221 14.60 -5.51 19.94
CA LEU A 221 14.37 -4.67 18.76
C LEU A 221 13.13 -5.11 17.98
N VAL A 222 12.87 -6.42 17.87
CA VAL A 222 11.66 -6.94 17.21
C VAL A 222 10.39 -6.62 17.99
N ILE A 223 10.43 -6.67 19.33
CA ILE A 223 9.30 -6.27 20.18
C ILE A 223 9.02 -4.77 20.01
N ILE A 224 10.06 -3.93 20.02
CA ILE A 224 9.93 -2.49 19.80
C ILE A 224 9.38 -2.21 18.40
N TYR A 225 9.88 -2.92 17.37
CA TYR A 225 9.35 -2.84 16.01
C TYR A 225 7.85 -3.11 15.99
N PHE A 226 7.40 -4.20 16.60
CA PHE A 226 5.99 -4.58 16.59
C PHE A 226 5.11 -3.54 17.31
N ALA A 227 5.53 -3.11 18.51
CA ALA A 227 4.80 -2.10 19.28
C ALA A 227 4.73 -0.75 18.56
N TYR A 228 5.85 -0.30 18.01
CA TYR A 228 5.94 0.97 17.30
C TYR A 228 5.17 0.94 15.98
N SER A 229 5.28 -0.14 15.20
CA SER A 229 4.55 -0.31 13.94
C SER A 229 3.04 -0.36 14.17
N LYS A 230 2.60 -1.00 15.26
CA LYS A 230 1.19 -0.99 15.69
C LYS A 230 0.71 0.42 16.05
N TYR A 231 1.49 1.16 16.84
CA TYR A 231 1.19 2.55 17.20
C TYR A 231 1.09 3.44 15.96
N GLU A 232 2.07 3.34 15.05
CA GLU A 232 2.11 4.13 13.82
C GLU A 232 0.91 3.83 12.92
N ALA A 233 0.57 2.55 12.74
CA ALA A 233 -0.60 2.12 11.97
C ALA A 233 -1.91 2.67 12.54
N MET A 234 -2.11 2.61 13.87
CA MET A 234 -3.30 3.14 14.53
C MET A 234 -3.40 4.68 14.46
N SER A 235 -2.26 5.38 14.42
CA SER A 235 -2.22 6.85 14.42
C SER A 235 -2.38 7.51 13.05
N LYS A 236 -2.00 6.82 11.96
CA LYS A 236 -1.91 7.41 10.62
C LYS A 236 -2.84 6.78 9.58
N ILE A 237 -3.39 5.59 9.81
CA ILE A 237 -4.09 4.81 8.78
C ILE A 237 -5.36 4.18 9.37
N SER A 238 -6.51 4.38 8.72
CA SER A 238 -7.83 3.90 9.15
C SER A 238 -8.09 2.40 8.88
N CYS A 239 -7.07 1.58 8.62
CA CYS A 239 -7.21 0.14 8.38
C CYS A 239 -6.28 -0.68 9.28
N THR A 240 -6.86 -1.40 10.23
CA THR A 240 -6.12 -2.13 11.28
C THR A 240 -5.93 -3.63 11.01
N GLY A 241 -6.72 -4.26 10.12
CA GLY A 241 -6.67 -5.73 9.94
C GLY A 241 -5.49 -6.26 9.12
N CYS A 242 -5.38 -5.84 7.85
CA CYS A 242 -4.46 -6.45 6.87
C CYS A 242 -2.98 -6.14 7.15
N GLN A 243 -2.68 -4.95 7.69
CA GLN A 243 -1.29 -4.55 7.99
C GLN A 243 -0.73 -5.18 9.27
N ILE A 244 -1.57 -5.44 10.29
CA ILE A 244 -1.13 -6.13 11.52
C ILE A 244 -0.60 -7.54 11.21
N VAL A 245 -1.25 -8.25 10.26
CA VAL A 245 -0.81 -9.58 9.84
C VAL A 245 0.60 -9.53 9.22
N SER A 246 0.90 -8.48 8.44
CA SER A 246 2.22 -8.29 7.84
C SER A 246 3.31 -8.03 8.90
N PHE A 247 3.06 -7.13 9.86
CA PHE A 247 4.00 -6.82 10.94
C PHE A 247 4.23 -8.01 11.87
N ALA A 248 3.17 -8.75 12.20
CA ALA A 248 3.26 -9.98 12.99
C ALA A 248 4.09 -11.04 12.26
N SER A 249 3.83 -11.26 10.97
CA SER A 249 4.58 -12.23 10.16
C SER A 249 6.07 -11.89 10.10
N ARG A 250 6.41 -10.62 9.91
CA ARG A 250 7.81 -10.16 9.89
C ARG A 250 8.47 -10.32 11.26
N SER A 251 7.77 -10.01 12.34
CA SER A 251 8.28 -10.18 13.71
C SER A 251 8.55 -11.66 14.02
N ILE A 252 7.62 -12.55 13.67
CA ILE A 252 7.77 -14.01 13.82
C ILE A 252 9.00 -14.50 13.06
N LYS A 253 9.21 -14.05 11.81
CA LYS A 253 10.38 -14.42 11.02
C LYS A 253 11.69 -14.10 11.73
N TYR A 254 11.86 -12.88 12.25
CA TYR A 254 13.09 -12.50 12.95
C TYR A 254 13.27 -13.25 14.28
N ILE A 255 12.18 -13.52 15.02
CA ILE A 255 12.23 -14.32 16.24
C ILE A 255 12.72 -15.75 15.92
N LEU A 256 12.17 -16.38 14.87
CA LEU A 256 12.58 -17.73 14.46
C LEU A 256 14.05 -17.77 14.05
N ILE A 257 14.51 -16.81 13.23
CA ILE A 257 15.93 -16.73 12.84
C ILE A 257 16.83 -16.56 14.07
N THR A 258 16.43 -15.70 15.01
CA THR A 258 17.19 -15.48 16.25
C THR A 258 17.30 -16.76 17.07
N ILE A 259 16.21 -17.52 17.22
CA ILE A 259 16.22 -18.79 17.94
C ILE A 259 17.14 -19.80 17.24
N ILE A 260 17.05 -19.90 15.91
CA ILE A 260 17.88 -20.85 15.13
C ILE A 260 19.37 -20.53 15.29
N LEU A 261 19.75 -19.25 15.14
CA LEU A 261 21.14 -18.82 15.28
C LEU A 261 21.66 -19.01 16.69
N PHE A 262 20.87 -18.68 17.70
CA PHE A 262 21.25 -18.87 19.10
C PHE A 262 21.48 -20.34 19.44
N VAL A 263 20.59 -21.23 18.99
CA VAL A 263 20.75 -22.68 19.16
C VAL A 263 21.98 -23.18 18.41
N ALA A 264 22.21 -22.73 17.18
CA ALA A 264 23.40 -23.10 16.42
C ALA A 264 24.68 -22.65 17.13
N SER A 265 24.73 -21.41 17.62
CA SER A 265 25.85 -20.85 18.38
C SER A 265 26.12 -21.66 19.66
N TYR A 266 25.06 -22.09 20.37
CA TYR A 266 25.19 -22.96 21.55
C TYR A 266 25.89 -24.30 21.25
N TYR A 267 25.70 -24.89 20.07
CA TYR A 267 26.32 -26.17 19.72
C TYR A 267 27.67 -26.03 18.99
N ILE A 268 27.90 -24.91 18.30
CA ILE A 268 29.05 -24.74 17.40
C ILE A 268 30.12 -23.82 17.99
N VAL A 269 29.72 -22.72 18.64
CA VAL A 269 30.61 -21.64 19.08
C VAL A 269 30.90 -21.72 20.58
N ASN A 270 29.95 -22.19 21.38
CA ASN A 270 30.14 -22.38 22.81
C ASN A 270 31.30 -23.37 23.09
N PRO A 271 32.35 -22.95 23.82
CA PRO A 271 33.50 -23.82 24.11
C PRO A 271 33.27 -24.80 25.26
N ASN A 272 32.09 -24.76 25.92
CA ASN A 272 31.70 -25.66 27.02
C ASN A 272 30.73 -26.73 26.58
#